data_AF-A0A2W6AUS8-F1
#
_entry.id   AF-A0A2W6AUS8-F1
#
_cell.length_a   1.000
_cell.length_b   1.000
_cell.length_c   1.000
_cell.angle_alpha   90.00
_cell.angle_beta   90.00
_cell.angle_gamma   90.00
#
_symmetry.space_group_name_H-M   'P 1'
#
loop_
_entity.id
_entity.type
_entity.pdbx_description
1 polymer ?
#
loop_
_entity_poly.entity_id
_entity_poly.type
_entity_poly.pdbx_seq_one_letter_code
_entity_poly.pdbx_strand_id
1 'polypeptide(L)'
;MNIEMAMLPGLVRDTERQVCIVVDVLRATTTLCALFERGVREVYLGADPTDVKAIAARLGDCLLAGERGGLAPEDFDFGNSPAQVLAADNLSG
;
A
#
# COMPACT_ATOMS: atom_id res chain seq x y z
N MET A 1 -23.21 -0.86 17.78
CA MET A 1 -21.97 -0.64 17.00
C MET A 1 -21.27 0.56 17.59
N ASN A 2 -20.05 0.39 18.07
CA ASN A 2 -19.23 1.50 18.58
C ASN A 2 -18.22 1.87 17.50
N ILE A 3 -18.02 3.16 17.24
CA ILE A 3 -17.04 3.64 16.26
C ILE A 3 -16.09 4.57 17.01
N GLU A 4 -14.80 4.25 16.91
CA GLU A 4 -13.72 5.05 17.48
C GLU A 4 -12.80 5.51 16.34
N MET A 5 -12.25 6.70 16.48
CA MET A 5 -11.38 7.30 15.48
C MET A 5 -10.08 7.78 16.12
N ALA A 6 -8.96 7.34 15.58
CA ALA A 6 -7.64 7.86 15.88
C ALA A 6 -7.11 8.57 14.63
N MET A 7 -6.83 9.87 14.73
CA MET A 7 -6.35 10.67 13.59
C MET A 7 -4.91 10.34 13.18
N LEU A 8 -4.15 9.71 14.07
CA LEU A 8 -2.76 9.30 13.87
C LEU A 8 -2.57 7.88 14.43
N PRO A 9 -1.67 7.07 13.85
CA PRO A 9 -1.40 5.72 14.37
C PRO A 9 -1.03 5.69 15.85
N GLY A 10 -0.25 6.67 16.33
CA GLY A 10 0.15 6.76 17.75
C GLY A 10 -0.98 7.10 18.73
N LEU A 11 -2.20 7.40 18.24
CA LEU A 11 -3.38 7.64 19.07
C LEU A 11 -4.29 6.41 19.16
N VAL A 12 -3.96 5.33 18.44
CA VAL A 12 -4.66 4.05 18.54
C VAL A 12 -4.42 3.45 19.93
N ARG A 13 -5.49 2.94 20.56
CA ARG A 13 -5.44 2.37 21.91
C ARG A 13 -5.40 0.85 21.85
N ASP A 14 -6.58 0.22 21.79
CA ASP A 14 -6.75 -1.22 21.75
C ASP A 14 -7.41 -1.62 20.44
N THR A 15 -6.89 -2.68 19.82
CA THR A 15 -7.38 -3.23 18.56
C THR A 15 -7.70 -4.72 18.66
N GLU A 16 -7.40 -5.39 19.79
CA GLU A 16 -7.41 -6.86 19.90
C GLU A 16 -8.80 -7.50 19.70
N ARG A 17 -9.87 -6.71 19.71
CA ARG A 17 -11.25 -7.17 19.47
C ARG A 17 -12.05 -6.23 18.58
N GLN A 18 -11.37 -5.47 17.72
CA GLN A 18 -11.99 -4.46 16.87
C GLN A 18 -11.72 -4.76 15.39
N VAL A 19 -12.59 -4.25 14.52
CA VAL A 19 -12.29 -4.13 13.09
C VAL A 19 -11.57 -2.80 12.89
N CYS A 20 -10.32 -2.86 12.42
CA CYS A 20 -9.55 -1.66 12.13
C CYS A 20 -9.68 -1.28 10.66
N ILE A 21 -10.12 -0.05 10.41
CA ILE A 21 -10.15 0.54 9.06
C ILE A 21 -9.03 1.58 9.00
N VAL A 22 -7.97 1.27 8.25
CA VAL A 22 -6.87 2.20 8.02
C VAL A 22 -7.26 3.12 6.87
N VAL A 23 -7.07 4.43 7.06
CA VAL A 23 -7.41 5.45 6.07
C VAL A 23 -6.19 6.33 5.80
N ASP A 24 -5.69 6.26 4.58
CA ASP A 24 -4.75 7.22 3.99
C ASP A 24 -5.25 7.53 2.57
N VAL A 25 -6.12 8.54 2.48
CA VAL A 25 -6.78 8.91 1.23
C VAL A 25 -5.78 9.43 0.20
N LEU A 26 -4.71 10.10 0.64
CA LEU A 26 -3.72 10.76 -0.21
C LEU A 26 -2.31 10.28 0.16
N ARG A 27 -1.89 9.09 -0.28
CA ARG A 27 -2.52 8.29 -1.37
C ARG A 27 -2.56 6.78 -1.12
N ALA A 28 -1.96 6.27 -0.05
CA ALA A 28 -1.66 4.84 0.05
C ALA A 28 -2.91 3.95 -0.04
N THR A 29 -3.94 4.19 0.78
CA THR A 29 -5.14 3.33 0.77
C THR A 29 -5.97 3.48 -0.51
N THR A 30 -5.96 4.66 -1.14
CA THR A 30 -6.57 4.86 -2.46
C THR A 30 -5.83 4.09 -3.56
N THR A 31 -4.49 4.09 -3.52
CA THR A 31 -3.67 3.31 -4.46
C THR A 31 -3.87 1.80 -4.26
N LEU A 32 -4.00 1.35 -3.01
CA LEU A 32 -4.33 -0.05 -2.71
C LEU A 32 -5.67 -0.46 -3.34
N CYS A 33 -6.73 0.35 -3.17
CA CYS A 33 -8.01 0.10 -3.83
C CYS A 33 -7.86 0.00 -5.36
N ALA A 34 -7.08 0.89 -5.98
CA ALA A 34 -6.80 0.86 -7.41
C ALA A 34 -6.04 -0.40 -7.85
N LEU A 35 -5.09 -0.89 -7.05
CA LEU A 35 -4.36 -2.13 -7.34
C LEU A 35 -5.30 -3.33 -7.35
N PHE A 36 -6.16 -3.44 -6.32
CA PHE A 36 -7.15 -4.51 -6.24
C PHE A 36 -8.18 -4.44 -7.38
N GLU A 37 -8.64 -3.24 -7.75
CA GLU A 37 -9.52 -3.02 -8.91
C GLU A 37 -8.90 -3.51 -10.22
N ARG A 38 -7.58 -3.38 -10.39
CA ARG A 38 -6.87 -3.89 -11.57
C ARG A 38 -6.62 -5.39 -11.54
N GLY A 39 -6.88 -6.06 -10.42
CA GLY A 39 -6.78 -7.52 -10.30
C GLY A 39 -5.52 -8.02 -9.59
N VAL A 40 -4.77 -7.15 -8.90
CA VAL A 40 -3.73 -7.58 -7.96
C VAL A 40 -4.39 -8.35 -6.82
N ARG A 41 -3.93 -9.56 -6.51
CA ARG A 41 -4.52 -10.38 -5.43
C ARG A 41 -3.93 -10.14 -4.05
N GLU A 42 -2.65 -9.83 -4.00
CA GLU A 42 -1.90 -9.71 -2.75
C GLU A 42 -1.02 -8.47 -2.77
N VAL A 43 -0.97 -7.75 -1.65
CA VAL A 43 -0.07 -6.61 -1.46
C VAL A 43 0.70 -6.79 -0.16
N TYR A 44 2.02 -6.73 -0.26
CA TYR A 44 2.92 -6.80 0.88
C TYR A 44 3.44 -5.40 1.20
N LEU A 45 3.31 -4.98 2.46
CA LEU A 45 3.73 -3.66 2.92
C LEU A 45 5.10 -3.76 3.61
N GLY A 46 6.03 -2.90 3.19
CA GLY A 46 7.30 -2.68 3.87
C GLY A 46 7.37 -1.28 4.48
N ALA A 47 8.15 -1.10 5.53
CA ALA A 47 8.29 0.18 6.24
C ALA A 47 9.11 1.24 5.46
N ASP A 48 10.03 0.78 4.61
CA ASP A 48 10.89 1.61 3.78
C ASP A 48 11.34 0.86 2.51
N PRO A 49 11.98 1.55 1.53
CA PRO A 49 12.41 0.91 0.30
C PRO A 49 13.37 -0.28 0.47
N THR A 50 14.18 -0.31 1.53
CA THR A 50 15.10 -1.42 1.81
C THR A 50 14.31 -2.65 2.25
N ASP A 51 13.34 -2.46 3.13
CA ASP A 51 12.43 -3.51 3.60
C ASP A 51 11.60 -4.10 2.45
N VAL A 52 11.05 -3.23 1.58
CA VAL A 52 10.32 -3.66 0.38
C VAL A 52 11.20 -4.50 -0.55
N LYS A 53 12.44 -4.08 -0.83
CA LYS A 53 13.39 -4.85 -1.65
C LYS A 53 13.74 -6.20 -0.99
N ALA A 54 13.83 -6.26 0.34
CA ALA A 54 14.09 -7.50 1.07
C ALA A 54 12.89 -8.48 1.03
N ILE A 55 11.66 -7.97 1.14
CA ILE A 55 10.43 -8.74 0.97
C ILE A 55 10.38 -9.30 -0.46
N ALA A 56 10.60 -8.45 -1.46
CA ALA A 56 10.58 -8.84 -2.86
C ALA A 56 11.59 -9.94 -3.19
N ALA A 57 12.82 -9.82 -2.69
CA ALA A 57 13.85 -10.85 -2.86
C ALA A 57 13.46 -12.23 -2.30
N ARG A 58 12.55 -12.28 -1.31
CA ARG A 58 12.03 -13.53 -0.74
C ARG A 58 10.83 -14.09 -1.49
N LEU A 59 9.99 -13.22 -2.06
CA LEU A 59 8.79 -13.62 -2.81
C LEU A 59 9.12 -14.02 -4.26
N GLY A 60 10.13 -13.40 -4.87
CA GLY A 60 10.49 -13.59 -6.26
C GLY A 60 9.71 -12.65 -7.18
N ASP A 61 8.84 -13.20 -8.02
CA ASP A 61 8.12 -12.46 -9.05
C ASP A 61 7.08 -11.50 -8.43
N CYS A 62 7.45 -10.23 -8.28
CA CYS A 62 6.61 -9.20 -7.71
C CYS A 62 6.97 -7.82 -8.28
N LEU A 63 5.98 -6.92 -8.29
CA LEU A 63 6.15 -5.53 -8.67
C LEU A 63 6.41 -4.66 -7.44
N LEU A 64 7.29 -3.69 -7.56
CA LEU A 64 7.60 -2.73 -6.51
C LEU A 64 6.80 -1.43 -6.72
N ALA A 65 6.04 -1.03 -5.71
CA ALA A 65 5.26 0.20 -5.73
C ALA A 65 5.40 0.96 -4.41
N GLY A 66 5.52 2.29 -4.48
CA GLY A 66 5.67 3.11 -3.27
C GLY A 66 6.08 4.54 -3.54
N GLU A 67 6.34 5.29 -2.47
CA GLU A 67 6.85 6.65 -2.57
C GLU A 67 7.76 7.03 -1.40
N ARG A 68 8.62 8.02 -1.64
CA ARG A 68 9.31 8.82 -0.62
C ARG A 68 9.22 10.28 -1.05
N GLY A 69 8.62 11.13 -0.20
CA GLY A 69 8.46 12.55 -0.52
C GLY A 69 7.55 12.80 -1.73
N GLY A 70 6.62 11.89 -2.01
CA GLY A 70 5.67 11.95 -3.12
C GLY A 70 6.17 11.38 -4.44
N LEU A 71 7.44 10.98 -4.52
CA LEU A 71 8.09 10.43 -5.71
C LEU A 71 8.34 8.93 -5.56
N ALA A 72 8.26 8.20 -6.67
CA ALA A 72 8.65 6.79 -6.70
C ALA A 72 10.15 6.66 -6.33
N PRO A 73 10.53 5.71 -5.46
CA PRO A 73 11.94 5.39 -5.25
C PRO A 73 12.60 4.89 -6.54
N GLU A 74 13.93 4.98 -6.59
CA GLU A 74 14.71 4.39 -7.67
C GLU A 74 14.52 2.86 -7.69
N ASP A 75 14.41 2.31 -8.90
CA ASP A 75 14.15 0.89 -9.20
C ASP A 75 12.75 0.37 -8.82
N PHE A 76 11.78 1.25 -8.55
CA PHE A 76 10.39 0.83 -8.36
C PHE A 76 9.64 0.88 -9.69
N ASP A 77 8.81 -0.13 -9.95
CA ASP A 77 7.98 -0.21 -11.16
C ASP A 77 6.89 0.86 -11.17
N PHE A 78 6.34 1.17 -9.99
CA PHE A 78 5.26 2.14 -9.82
C PHE A 78 5.51 3.13 -8.67
N GLY A 79 4.95 4.33 -8.82
CA GLY A 79 4.78 5.25 -7.70
C GLY A 79 3.54 4.93 -6.87
N ASN A 80 3.24 5.79 -5.89
CA ASN A 80 2.00 5.71 -5.10
C ASN A 80 0.85 6.52 -5.75
N SER A 81 0.67 6.42 -7.07
CA SER A 81 -0.35 7.15 -7.83
C SER A 81 -1.49 6.21 -8.25
N PRO A 82 -2.72 6.39 -7.74
CA PRO A 82 -3.86 5.56 -8.13
C PRO A 82 -4.16 5.64 -9.63
N ALA A 83 -4.01 6.83 -10.23
CA ALA A 83 -4.25 7.03 -11.66
C ALA A 83 -3.22 6.28 -12.52
N GLN A 84 -1.96 6.21 -12.07
CA GLN A 84 -0.92 5.44 -12.77
C GLN A 84 -1.24 3.94 -12.75
N VAL A 85 -1.64 3.43 -11.58
CA VAL A 85 -2.05 2.04 -11.39
C VAL A 85 -3.25 1.69 -12.28
N LEU A 86 -4.31 2.49 -12.26
CA LEU A 86 -5.51 2.24 -13.08
C LEU A 86 -5.25 2.24 -14.58
N ALA A 87 -4.24 2.97 -15.04
CA ALA A 87 -3.86 3.05 -16.45
C ALA A 87 -2.88 1.93 -16.89
N ALA A 88 -2.35 1.12 -15.97
CA ALA A 88 -1.31 0.14 -16.29
C ALA A 88 -1.89 -1.17 -16.84
N ASP A 89 -1.45 -1.61 -18.01
CA ASP A 89 -2.05 -2.75 -18.74
C ASP A 89 -1.67 -4.13 -18.20
N ASN A 90 -0.63 -4.24 -17.36
CA ASN A 90 -0.03 -5.52 -16.95
C ASN A 90 -0.12 -5.79 -15.43
N LEU A 91 -1.15 -5.28 -14.76
CA LEU A 91 -1.39 -5.55 -13.34
C LEU A 91 -2.37 -6.71 -13.19
N SER A 92 -1.91 -7.95 -13.38
CA SER A 92 -2.75 -9.13 -13.17
C SER A 92 -1.92 -10.27 -12.60
N GLY A 93 -2.31 -10.77 -11.43
CA GLY A 93 -1.64 -11.85 -10.70
C GLY A 93 -2.43 -12.29 -9.50
#